data_AF-A0AA34TPF6-F1
#
_entry.id   AF-A0AA34TPF6-F1
#
_cell.length_a   1.000
_cell.length_b   1.000
_cell.length_c   1.000
_cell.angle_alpha   90.00
_cell.angle_beta   90.00
_cell.angle_gamma   90.00
#
_symmetry.space_group_name_H-M   'P 1'
#
loop_
_entity.id
_entity.type
_entity.pdbx_description
1 polymer ?
#
loop_
_entity_poly.entity_id
_entity_poly.type
_entity_poly.pdbx_seq_one_letter_code
_entity_poly.pdbx_strand_id
1 'polypeptide(L)'
;MMLSKETESRIIEMAWEDRTPFEAIELQFGLNESEVIRLMRSCLKLGSFKLWRTRVSGRSTKHVKLRSSDVSRGYCPTQYKHR
;
A
#
# COMPACT_ATOMS: atom_id res chain seq x y z
N MET A 1 5.29 22.05 -6.49
CA MET A 1 6.21 21.45 -5.51
C MET A 1 7.07 20.43 -6.26
N MET A 2 8.40 20.61 -6.23
CA MET A 2 9.34 19.63 -6.77
C MET A 2 9.58 18.60 -5.67
N LEU A 3 9.03 17.39 -5.80
CA LEU A 3 9.41 16.27 -4.94
C LEU A 3 10.85 15.87 -5.32
N SER A 4 11.71 15.61 -4.32
CA SER A 4 13.03 15.04 -4.60
C SER A 4 12.83 13.62 -5.13
N LYS A 5 13.70 13.17 -6.05
CA LYS A 5 13.67 11.79 -6.58
C LYS A 5 13.71 10.74 -5.46
N GLU A 6 14.37 11.07 -4.35
CA GLU A 6 14.43 10.21 -3.16
C GLU A 6 13.06 10.06 -2.50
N THR A 7 12.31 11.16 -2.39
CA THR A 7 10.94 11.17 -1.86
C THR A 7 10.02 10.36 -2.78
N GLU A 8 10.12 10.55 -4.09
CA GLU A 8 9.33 9.77 -5.06
C GLU A 8 9.64 8.27 -4.95
N SER A 9 10.92 7.90 -4.90
CA SER A 9 11.34 6.50 -4.72
C SER A 9 10.75 5.92 -3.44
N ARG A 10 10.79 6.67 -2.33
CA ARG A 10 10.27 6.23 -1.04
C ARG A 10 8.76 6.03 -1.05
N ILE A 11 8.01 6.93 -1.69
CA ILE A 11 6.56 6.80 -1.84
C ILE A 11 6.22 5.58 -2.69
N ILE A 12 6.98 5.33 -3.77
CA ILE A 12 6.79 4.15 -4.62
C ILE A 12 7.04 2.86 -3.83
N GLU A 13 8.14 2.78 -3.07
CA GLU A 13 8.43 1.64 -2.19
C GLU A 13 7.28 1.39 -1.20
N MET A 14 6.87 2.42 -0.47
CA MET A 14 5.79 2.33 0.50
C MET A 14 4.46 1.92 -0.13
N ALA A 15 4.15 2.42 -1.33
CA ALA A 15 2.91 2.09 -2.01
C ALA A 15 2.93 0.70 -2.67
N TRP A 16 4.12 0.11 -2.89
CA TRP A 16 4.30 -1.30 -3.28
C TRP A 16 4.22 -2.27 -2.08
N GLU A 17 4.54 -1.82 -0.86
CA GLU A 17 4.39 -2.63 0.34
C GLU A 17 2.91 -2.87 0.70
N ASP A 18 2.51 -4.13 0.76
CA ASP A 18 1.12 -4.55 1.05
C ASP A 18 0.67 -4.17 2.47
N ARG A 19 1.60 -3.89 3.39
CA ARG A 19 1.34 -3.55 4.80
C ARG A 19 1.26 -2.06 5.09
N THR A 20 1.52 -1.19 4.11
CA THR A 20 1.50 0.26 4.30
C THR A 20 0.13 0.81 3.90
N PRO A 21 -0.69 1.29 4.86
CA PRO A 21 -1.95 1.93 4.53
C PRO A 21 -1.69 3.28 3.85
N PHE A 22 -2.60 3.71 2.98
CA PHE A 22 -2.51 5.02 2.34
C PHE A 22 -2.52 6.16 3.38
N GLU A 23 -3.20 5.96 4.51
CA GLU A 23 -3.16 6.89 5.66
C GLU A 23 -1.74 7.11 6.21
N ALA A 24 -0.86 6.10 6.20
CA ALA A 24 0.52 6.28 6.65
C ALA A 24 1.36 7.10 5.66
N ILE A 25 1.07 6.99 4.36
CA ILE A 25 1.70 7.80 3.31
C ILE A 25 1.20 9.24 3.41
N GLU A 26 -0.10 9.43 3.66
CA GLU A 26 -0.70 10.74 3.87
C GLU A 26 -0.13 11.43 5.11
N LEU A 27 0.06 10.71 6.22
CA LEU A 27 0.67 11.26 7.43
C LEU A 27 2.14 11.65 7.27
N GLN A 28 2.92 10.89 6.49
CA GLN A 28 4.35 11.15 6.31
C GLN A 28 4.67 12.16 5.20
N PHE A 29 3.89 12.14 4.10
CA PHE A 29 4.18 12.91 2.90
C PHE A 29 3.07 13.91 2.53
N GLY A 30 1.94 13.91 3.24
CA GLY A 30 0.78 14.74 2.89
C GLY A 30 0.08 14.33 1.61
N LEU A 31 0.32 13.10 1.12
CA LEU A 31 -0.24 12.61 -0.14
C LEU A 31 -1.42 11.68 0.11
N ASN A 32 -2.60 12.15 -0.30
CA ASN A 32 -3.82 11.35 -0.27
C ASN A 32 -3.74 10.20 -1.27
N GLU A 33 -4.60 9.19 -1.10
CA GLU A 33 -4.66 8.01 -1.98
C GLU A 33 -4.68 8.38 -3.48
N SER A 34 -5.51 9.36 -3.87
CA SER A 34 -5.63 9.78 -5.26
C SER A 34 -4.33 10.35 -5.83
N GLU A 35 -3.58 11.09 -5.02
CA GLU A 35 -2.30 11.68 -5.43
C GLU A 35 -1.22 10.60 -5.55
N VAL A 36 -1.21 9.61 -4.64
CA VAL A 36 -0.33 8.44 -4.75
C VAL A 36 -0.66 7.62 -6.01
N ILE A 37 -1.93 7.44 -6.35
CA ILE A 37 -2.35 6.76 -7.59
C ILE A 37 -1.86 7.52 -8.82
N ARG A 38 -1.96 8.86 -8.82
CA ARG A 38 -1.46 9.70 -9.92
C ARG A 38 0.06 9.61 -10.05
N LEU A 39 0.78 9.65 -8.93
CA LEU A 39 2.23 9.48 -8.89
C LEU A 39 2.62 8.11 -9.46
N MET A 40 2.02 7.03 -8.95
CA MET A 40 2.26 5.67 -9.42
C MET A 40 1.96 5.50 -10.92
N ARG A 41 0.90 6.14 -11.43
CA ARG A 41 0.56 6.13 -12.86
C ARG A 41 1.60 6.86 -13.71
N SER A 42 2.23 7.91 -13.18
CA SER A 42 3.27 8.67 -13.87
C SER A 42 4.63 7.98 -13.82
N CYS A 43 4.93 7.24 -12.74
CA CYS A 43 6.22 6.58 -12.54
C CYS A 43 6.30 5.16 -13.14
N LEU A 44 5.19 4.42 -13.17
CA LEU A 44 5.18 3.02 -13.62
C LEU A 44 4.73 2.89 -15.09
N LYS A 45 5.27 1.88 -15.77
CA LYS A 45 4.73 1.42 -17.05
C LYS A 45 3.31 0.88 -16.86
N LEU A 46 2.46 1.04 -17.87
CA LEU A 46 1.05 0.62 -17.85
C LEU A 46 0.82 -0.83 -17.33
N GLY A 47 1.68 -1.78 -17.72
CA GLY A 47 1.59 -3.16 -17.27
C GLY A 47 1.82 -3.32 -15.75
N SER A 48 2.88 -2.70 -15.23
CA SER A 48 3.19 -2.67 -13.80
C SER A 48 2.12 -1.93 -13.00
N PHE A 49 1.60 -0.83 -13.53
CA PHE A 49 0.51 -0.08 -12.90
C PHE A 49 -0.77 -0.90 -12.79
N LYS A 50 -1.18 -1.61 -13.86
CA LYS A 50 -2.34 -2.51 -13.81
C LYS A 50 -2.17 -3.59 -12.75
N LEU A 51 -1.00 -4.22 -12.69
CA LEU A 51 -0.70 -5.26 -11.69
C LEU A 51 -0.80 -4.72 -10.25
N TRP A 52 -0.20 -3.55 -10.01
CA TRP A 52 -0.28 -2.85 -8.74
C TRP A 52 -1.73 -2.47 -8.39
N ARG A 53 -2.51 -1.97 -9.35
CA ARG A 53 -3.90 -1.57 -9.15
C ARG A 53 -4.79 -2.76 -8.81
N THR A 54 -4.60 -3.90 -9.46
CA THR A 54 -5.30 -5.15 -9.11
C THR A 54 -4.97 -5.59 -7.68
N ARG A 55 -3.71 -5.48 -7.25
CA ARG A 55 -3.29 -5.81 -5.87
C ARG A 55 -3.90 -4.86 -4.84
N VAL A 56 -3.85 -3.55 -5.10
CA VAL A 56 -4.37 -2.52 -4.20
C VAL A 56 -5.89 -2.53 -4.11
N SER A 57 -6.59 -2.71 -5.25
CA SER A 57 -8.06 -2.65 -5.31
C SER A 57 -8.75 -3.91 -4.78
N GLY A 58 -8.07 -5.07 -4.77
CA GLY A 58 -8.63 -6.34 -4.28
C GLY A 58 -8.44 -6.59 -2.78
N ARG A 59 -7.81 -5.67 -2.04
CA ARG A 59 -7.45 -5.85 -0.63
C ARG A 59 -8.38 -5.05 0.29
N SER A 60 -9.51 -5.66 0.68
CA SER A 60 -10.44 -5.10 1.67
C SER A 60 -9.79 -4.85 3.04
N THR A 61 -8.64 -5.45 3.34
CA THR A 61 -7.88 -5.28 4.58
C THR A 61 -6.98 -4.05 4.61
N LYS A 62 -6.90 -3.27 3.51
CA LYS A 62 -6.02 -2.08 3.42
C LYS A 62 -6.60 -0.85 4.12
N HIS A 63 -7.90 -0.87 4.45
CA HIS A 63 -8.53 0.13 5.30
C HIS A 63 -8.58 -0.40 6.74
N VAL A 64 -8.03 0.37 7.68
CA VAL A 64 -8.11 0.06 9.12
C VAL A 64 -9.56 -0.17 9.56
N LYS A 65 -10.52 0.54 8.94
CA LYS A 65 -11.97 0.44 9.20
C LYS A 65 -12.60 -0.90 8.83
N LEU A 66 -12.02 -1.65 7.89
CA LEU A 66 -12.54 -2.96 7.45
C LEU A 66 -11.85 -4.14 8.18
N ARG A 67 -10.86 -3.84 9.03
CA ARG A 67 -10.14 -4.84 9.82
C ARG A 67 -10.93 -5.10 11.10
N SER A 68 -11.42 -6.33 11.27
CA SER A 68 -12.05 -6.74 12.53
C SER A 68 -11.07 -6.56 13.68
N SER A 69 -11.50 -5.91 14.75
CA SER A 69 -10.71 -5.66 15.97
C SER A 69 -10.17 -6.94 16.62
N ASP A 70 -10.84 -8.08 16.40
CA ASP A 70 -10.44 -9.41 16.90
C ASP A 70 -9.18 -9.98 16.21
N VAL A 71 -8.80 -9.43 15.05
CA VAL A 71 -7.68 -9.93 14.25
C VAL A 71 -6.41 -9.15 14.57
N SER A 72 -5.86 -9.38 15.76
CA SER A 72 -4.51 -8.92 16.17
C SER A 72 -3.40 -9.91 15.77
N ARG A 73 -3.76 -11.08 15.24
CA ARG A 73 -2.82 -12.18 15.00
C ARG A 73 -2.01 -11.91 13.73
N GLY A 74 -0.68 -11.95 13.85
CA GLY A 74 0.26 -11.78 12.73
C GLY A 74 0.40 -13.03 11.84
N TYR A 75 -0.28 -14.13 12.19
CA TYR A 75 -0.17 -15.43 11.54
C TYR A 75 -1.53 -16.13 11.50
N CYS A 76 -1.73 -16.99 10.50
CA CYS A 76 -2.92 -17.83 10.40
C CYS A 76 -2.87 -18.95 11.45
N PRO A 77 -3.97 -19.29 12.16
CA PRO A 77 -3.96 -20.34 13.18
C PRO A 77 -3.56 -21.73 12.66
N THR A 78 -3.68 -21.97 11.36
CA THR A 78 -3.27 -23.23 10.70
C THR A 78 -1.87 -23.17 10.07
N GLN A 79 -1.14 -22.05 10.22
CA GLN A 79 0.14 -21.82 9.56
C GLN A 79 1.25 -22.73 10.08
N TYR A 80 1.25 -23.06 11.37
CA TYR A 80 2.22 -23.99 11.95
C TYR A 80 1.59 -25.37 12.02
N LYS A 81 1.86 -26.21 11.01
CA LYS A 81 1.69 -27.65 11.19
C LYS A 81 2.76 -28.11 12.16
N HIS A 82 2.35 -28.61 13.33
CA HIS A 82 3.27 -29.35 14.18
C HIS A 82 3.82 -30.53 13.37
N ARG A 83 5.15 -30.63 13.37
CA ARG A 83 5.92 -31.64 12.66
C ARG A 83 5.66 -33.02 13.24
#